data_AF-A0A9C9Z4U4-F1
#
_entry.id   AF-A0A9C9Z4U4-F1
#
_cell.length_a   1.000
_cell.length_b   1.000
_cell.length_c   1.000
_cell.angle_alpha   90.00
_cell.angle_beta   90.00
_cell.angle_gamma   90.00
#
_symmetry.space_group_name_H-M   'P 1'
#
loop_
_entity.id
_entity.type
_entity.pdbx_description
1 polymer ?
#
loop_
_entity_poly.entity_id
_entity_poly.type
_entity_poly.pdbx_seq_one_letter_code
_entity_poly.pdbx_strand_id
1 'polypeptide(L)'
;SGEKDIGLVNHYYIYRHLDKHPDAPIAIVLPDQNGMGVAWNVAGIAVSKYSKKPALAQKLVEFLISDEGQRVFAEVNREYPTRPGVAAAPQIPAAGSYKVADVPMSKLGSERSATLDLIEAVGMP
;
A
#
# COMPACT_ATOMS: atom_id res chain seq x y z
N SER A 1 -19.83 -3.73 13.34
CA SER A 1 -21.31 -3.72 13.27
C SER A 1 -21.87 -5.00 12.65
N GLY A 2 -21.10 -5.81 11.90
CA GLY A 2 -21.64 -7.02 11.24
C GLY A 2 -22.60 -6.70 10.08
N GLU A 3 -22.63 -5.45 9.63
CA GLU A 3 -23.54 -4.98 8.57
C GLU A 3 -23.11 -5.45 7.17
N LYS A 4 -21.82 -5.74 7.00
CA LYS A 4 -21.21 -6.27 5.78
C LYS A 4 -20.28 -7.43 6.16
N ASP A 5 -20.36 -8.53 5.41
CA ASP A 5 -19.57 -9.73 5.66
C ASP A 5 -18.14 -9.63 5.11
N ILE A 6 -17.96 -8.88 4.02
CA ILE A 6 -16.69 -8.76 3.29
C ILE A 6 -16.51 -7.32 2.80
N GLY A 7 -15.26 -6.86 2.77
CA GLY A 7 -14.88 -5.59 2.16
C GLY A 7 -13.47 -5.65 1.58
N LEU A 8 -13.20 -4.80 0.59
CA LEU A 8 -11.86 -4.59 0.05
C LEU A 8 -11.24 -3.36 0.72
N VAL A 9 -10.12 -3.54 1.41
CA VAL A 9 -9.47 -2.49 2.20
C VAL A 9 -7.96 -2.61 2.08
N ASN A 10 -7.24 -1.49 2.09
CA ASN A 10 -5.79 -1.53 2.17
C ASN A 10 -5.34 -2.18 3.50
N HIS A 11 -4.37 -3.10 3.40
CA HIS A 11 -3.88 -3.92 4.50
C HIS A 11 -3.56 -3.13 5.78
N TYR A 12 -2.93 -1.96 5.63
CA TYR A 12 -2.49 -1.14 6.76
C TYR A 12 -3.66 -0.60 7.61
N TYR A 13 -4.87 -0.44 7.07
CA TYR A 13 -6.04 -0.10 7.89
C TYR A 13 -6.41 -1.25 8.82
N ILE A 14 -6.34 -2.49 8.32
CA ILE A 14 -6.67 -3.69 9.08
C ILE A 14 -5.67 -3.85 10.23
N TYR A 15 -4.37 -3.82 9.94
CA TYR A 15 -3.34 -3.98 10.97
C TYR A 15 -3.35 -2.85 12.00
N ARG A 16 -3.56 -1.58 11.60
CA ARG A 16 -3.71 -0.47 12.56
C ARG A 16 -4.97 -0.60 13.43
N HIS A 17 -6.03 -1.20 12.90
CA HIS A 17 -7.25 -1.45 13.67
C HIS A 17 -7.04 -2.60 14.67
N LEU A 18 -6.47 -3.71 14.23
CA LEU A 18 -6.17 -4.87 15.08
C LEU A 18 -5.16 -4.53 16.19
N ASP A 19 -4.22 -3.62 15.94
CA ASP A 19 -3.28 -3.11 16.96
C ASP A 19 -4.01 -2.41 18.13
N LYS A 20 -5.14 -1.74 17.85
CA LYS A 20 -5.96 -1.05 18.86
C LYS A 20 -7.09 -1.93 19.41
N HIS A 21 -7.54 -2.89 18.62
CA HIS A 21 -8.67 -3.79 18.92
C HIS A 21 -8.29 -5.23 18.56
N PRO A 22 -7.46 -5.91 19.37
CA PRO A 22 -6.95 -7.25 19.06
C PRO A 22 -8.04 -8.29 18.86
N ASP A 23 -9.17 -8.13 19.55
CA ASP A 23 -10.32 -9.05 19.50
C ASP A 23 -11.35 -8.67 18.41
N ALA A 24 -11.04 -7.69 17.55
CA ALA A 24 -11.93 -7.34 16.45
C ALA A 24 -12.12 -8.55 15.52
N PRO A 25 -13.37 -8.95 15.20
CA PRO A 25 -13.65 -10.17 14.46
C PRO A 25 -13.40 -9.98 12.95
N ILE A 26 -12.15 -9.74 12.58
CA ILE A 26 -11.72 -9.47 11.20
C ILE A 26 -10.79 -10.60 10.75
N ALA A 27 -11.18 -11.29 9.69
CA ALA A 27 -10.31 -12.22 8.99
C ALA A 27 -9.66 -11.54 7.79
N ILE A 28 -8.37 -11.80 7.56
CA ILE A 28 -7.63 -11.29 6.40
C ILE A 28 -7.57 -12.39 5.34
N VAL A 29 -7.98 -12.05 4.12
CA VAL A 29 -7.87 -12.93 2.95
C VAL A 29 -6.95 -12.26 1.94
N LEU A 30 -5.93 -12.97 1.48
CA LEU A 30 -5.10 -12.56 0.35
C LEU A 30 -5.72 -13.16 -0.93
N PRO A 31 -6.40 -12.36 -1.77
CA PRO A 31 -7.12 -12.90 -2.91
C PRO A 31 -6.18 -13.46 -4.00
N ASP A 32 -6.77 -14.27 -4.87
CA ASP A 32 -6.22 -14.64 -6.18
C ASP A 32 -4.83 -15.30 -6.19
N GLN A 33 -4.50 -16.07 -5.15
CA GLN A 33 -3.19 -16.72 -5.00
C GLN A 33 -2.91 -17.84 -6.02
N ASN A 34 -3.96 -18.38 -6.65
CA ASN A 34 -3.84 -19.32 -7.77
C ASN A 34 -3.91 -18.63 -9.14
N GLY A 35 -4.15 -17.32 -9.19
CA GLY A 35 -4.33 -16.51 -10.39
C GLY A 35 -3.25 -15.45 -10.54
N MET A 36 -3.61 -14.19 -10.69
CA MET A 36 -2.67 -13.07 -10.84
C MET A 36 -1.94 -12.74 -9.53
N GLY A 37 -2.60 -12.91 -8.39
CA GLY A 37 -2.11 -12.52 -7.06
C GLY A 37 -2.71 -11.21 -6.58
N VAL A 38 -2.33 -10.77 -5.38
CA VAL A 38 -2.87 -9.54 -4.79
C VAL A 38 -2.34 -8.29 -5.52
N ALA A 39 -3.17 -7.25 -5.61
CA ALA A 39 -2.72 -5.96 -6.09
C ALA A 39 -1.87 -5.26 -5.01
N TRP A 40 -0.71 -4.77 -5.40
CA TRP A 40 0.09 -3.83 -4.61
C TRP A 40 -0.03 -2.41 -5.17
N ASN A 41 0.12 -1.44 -4.29
CA ASN A 41 0.21 -0.03 -4.63
C ASN A 41 1.30 0.60 -3.75
N VAL A 42 1.67 1.86 -4.01
CA VAL A 42 2.79 2.52 -3.37
C VAL A 42 2.43 3.95 -2.92
N ALA A 43 2.95 4.34 -1.77
CA ALA A 43 3.04 5.75 -1.39
C ALA A 43 4.22 6.40 -2.13
N GLY A 44 3.93 7.20 -3.15
CA GLY A 44 4.94 7.91 -3.94
C GLY A 44 5.28 9.30 -3.40
N ILE A 45 6.50 9.75 -3.67
CA ILE A 45 6.93 11.15 -3.47
C ILE A 45 7.65 11.66 -4.73
N ALA A 46 7.50 12.95 -5.01
CA ALA A 46 8.22 13.62 -6.09
C ALA A 46 8.61 15.05 -5.70
N VAL A 47 9.71 15.55 -6.27
CA VAL A 47 10.10 16.96 -6.13
C VAL A 47 9.38 17.77 -7.21
N SER A 48 8.61 18.78 -6.79
CA SER A 48 7.93 19.69 -7.73
C SER A 48 8.94 20.46 -8.58
N LYS A 49 8.64 20.57 -9.89
CA LYS A 49 9.40 21.40 -10.85
C LYS A 49 9.55 22.86 -10.38
N TYR A 50 8.61 23.36 -9.58
CA TYR A 50 8.59 24.75 -9.09
C TYR A 50 9.10 24.91 -7.66
N SER A 51 9.75 23.88 -7.10
CA SER A 51 10.31 23.96 -5.75
C SER A 51 11.33 25.09 -5.65
N LYS A 52 11.12 26.02 -4.70
CA LYS A 52 12.10 27.06 -4.35
C LYS A 52 13.25 26.52 -3.49
N LYS A 53 13.17 25.25 -3.06
CA LYS A 53 14.15 24.59 -2.18
C LYS A 53 14.47 23.17 -2.70
N PRO A 54 14.93 23.01 -3.96
CA PRO A 54 15.10 21.69 -4.58
C PRO A 54 16.11 20.81 -3.83
N ALA A 55 17.21 21.38 -3.33
CA ALA A 55 18.21 20.63 -2.57
C ALA A 55 17.67 20.11 -1.22
N LEU A 56 16.81 20.87 -0.54
CA LEU A 56 16.18 20.39 0.70
C LEU A 56 15.10 19.35 0.43
N ALA A 57 14.33 19.51 -0.65
CA ALA A 57 13.36 18.51 -1.08
C ALA A 57 14.05 17.17 -1.44
N GLN A 58 15.20 17.24 -2.11
CA GLN A 58 16.01 16.06 -2.41
C GLN A 58 16.47 15.34 -1.13
N LYS A 59 16.98 16.09 -0.13
CA LYS A 59 17.35 15.52 1.17
C LYS A 59 16.17 14.85 1.90
N LEU A 60 14.96 15.41 1.78
CA LEU A 60 13.77 14.79 2.34
C LEU A 60 13.47 13.45 1.65
N VAL A 61 13.54 13.39 0.32
CA VAL A 61 13.36 12.14 -0.43
C VAL A 61 14.40 11.10 0.01
N GLU A 62 15.67 11.48 0.08
CA GLU A 62 16.77 10.63 0.55
C GLU A 62 16.54 10.08 1.95
N PHE A 63 16.08 10.92 2.87
CA PHE A 63 15.71 10.49 4.21
C PHE A 63 14.56 9.48 4.19
N LEU A 64 13.48 9.76 3.45
CA LEU A 64 12.31 8.88 3.40
C LEU A 64 12.64 7.49 2.85
N ILE A 65 13.58 7.39 1.90
CA ILE A 65 14.04 6.12 1.35
C ILE A 65 15.22 5.51 2.11
N SER A 66 15.71 6.13 3.18
CA SER A 66 16.80 5.59 4.02
C SER A 66 16.32 4.46 4.92
N ASP A 67 17.24 3.72 5.54
CA ASP A 67 16.92 2.67 6.51
C ASP A 67 16.05 3.20 7.65
N GLU A 68 16.40 4.38 8.18
CA GLU A 68 15.66 5.04 9.26
C GLU A 68 14.26 5.46 8.82
N GLY A 69 14.15 6.17 7.69
CA GLY A 69 12.87 6.61 7.15
C GLY A 69 11.94 5.44 6.86
N GLN A 70 12.46 4.37 6.27
CA GLN A 70 11.67 3.17 5.95
C GLN A 70 11.23 2.39 7.18
N ARG A 71 12.05 2.34 8.26
CA ARG A 71 11.62 1.76 9.55
C ARG A 71 10.44 2.51 10.15
N VAL A 72 10.47 3.85 10.12
CA VAL A 72 9.36 4.68 10.60
C VAL A 72 8.07 4.37 9.84
N PHE A 73 8.13 4.23 8.52
CA PHE A 73 6.95 3.85 7.71
C PHE A 73 6.44 2.45 8.05
N ALA A 74 7.34 1.48 8.25
CA ALA A 74 7.00 0.10 8.61
C ALA A 74 6.25 0.03 9.94
N GLU A 75 6.80 0.69 10.96
CA GLU A 75 6.33 0.58 12.33
C GLU A 75 5.05 1.38 12.57
N VAL A 76 5.04 2.64 12.12
CA VAL A 76 3.94 3.57 12.40
C VAL A 76 2.79 3.37 11.44
N ASN A 77 3.07 3.28 10.14
CA ASN A 77 2.01 3.23 9.14
C ASN A 77 1.52 1.82 8.83
N ARG A 78 2.24 0.79 9.31
CA ARG A 78 1.94 -0.63 9.02
C ARG A 78 1.94 -0.92 7.51
N GLU A 79 2.81 -0.25 6.76
CA GLU A 79 3.04 -0.50 5.33
C GLU A 79 4.27 -1.38 5.12
N TYR A 80 4.41 -1.91 3.90
CA TYR A 80 5.63 -2.59 3.47
C TYR A 80 6.74 -1.60 3.14
N PRO A 81 7.94 -1.72 3.74
CA PRO A 81 9.10 -0.96 3.31
C PRO A 81 9.51 -1.31 1.89
N THR A 82 9.95 -0.32 1.12
CA THR A 82 10.50 -0.52 -0.22
C THR A 82 12.00 -0.80 -0.20
N ARG A 83 12.68 -0.49 0.91
CA ARG A 83 14.12 -0.70 1.06
C ARG A 83 14.45 -2.16 1.42
N PRO A 84 15.33 -2.83 0.67
CA PRO A 84 15.84 -4.14 1.04
C PRO A 84 16.51 -4.13 2.42
N GLY A 85 16.27 -5.16 3.23
CA GLY A 85 16.83 -5.28 4.58
C GLY A 85 16.02 -4.58 5.68
N VAL A 86 14.99 -3.81 5.34
CA VAL A 86 14.03 -3.27 6.32
C VAL A 86 12.79 -4.15 6.34
N ALA A 87 12.51 -4.78 7.47
CA ALA A 87 11.34 -5.63 7.65
C ALA A 87 10.07 -4.79 7.87
N ALA A 88 8.93 -5.31 7.39
CA ALA A 88 7.63 -4.82 7.79
C ALA A 88 7.35 -5.16 9.27
N ALA A 89 6.27 -4.60 9.83
CA ALA A 89 5.86 -4.93 11.18
C ALA A 89 5.57 -6.44 11.34
N PRO A 90 5.89 -7.09 12.47
CA PRO A 90 5.85 -8.56 12.61
C PRO A 90 4.50 -9.24 12.33
N GLN A 91 3.41 -8.48 12.45
CA GLN A 91 2.04 -8.94 12.25
C GLN A 91 1.69 -9.02 10.76
N ILE A 92 2.48 -8.34 9.92
CA ILE A 92 2.29 -8.29 8.47
C ILE A 92 3.05 -9.46 7.85
N PRO A 93 2.41 -10.28 6.99
CA PRO A 93 3.07 -11.35 6.26
C PRO A 93 4.31 -10.85 5.53
N ALA A 94 5.39 -11.62 5.54
CA ALA A 94 6.63 -11.21 4.87
C ALA A 94 6.38 -10.95 3.37
N ALA A 95 6.99 -9.90 2.83
CA ALA A 95 7.00 -9.67 1.39
C ALA A 95 7.55 -10.92 0.67
N GLY A 96 6.85 -11.38 -0.37
CA GLY A 96 7.19 -12.60 -1.11
C GLY A 96 6.68 -13.91 -0.51
N SER A 97 6.02 -13.88 0.66
CA SER A 97 5.32 -15.07 1.20
C SER A 97 3.99 -15.38 0.50
N TYR A 98 3.56 -14.51 -0.42
CA TYR A 98 2.33 -14.62 -1.19
C TYR A 98 2.54 -14.06 -2.60
N LYS A 99 1.67 -14.43 -3.53
CA LYS A 99 1.68 -13.97 -4.92
C LYS A 99 1.16 -12.54 -5.00
N VAL A 100 1.96 -11.68 -5.63
CA VAL A 100 1.62 -10.29 -5.99
C VAL A 100 1.43 -10.22 -7.50
N ALA A 101 0.43 -9.45 -7.93
CA ALA A 101 0.19 -9.17 -9.33
C ALA A 101 1.41 -8.48 -9.97
N ASP A 102 1.95 -9.07 -11.04
CA ASP A 102 3.07 -8.50 -11.81
C ASP A 102 2.55 -7.46 -12.81
N VAL A 103 2.17 -6.29 -12.28
CA VAL A 103 1.70 -5.15 -13.07
C VAL A 103 2.66 -3.98 -12.85
N PRO A 104 3.31 -3.45 -13.91
CA PRO A 104 4.13 -2.26 -13.78
C PRO A 104 3.29 -1.09 -13.28
N MET A 105 3.70 -0.44 -12.18
CA MET A 105 2.97 0.69 -11.60
C MET A 105 2.74 1.83 -12.60
N SER A 106 3.65 2.03 -13.55
CA SER A 106 3.52 3.03 -14.62
C SER A 106 2.35 2.74 -15.58
N LYS A 107 1.94 1.47 -15.73
CA LYS A 107 0.78 1.06 -16.55
C LYS A 107 -0.54 1.36 -15.85
N LEU A 108 -0.60 1.31 -14.52
CA LEU A 108 -1.83 1.67 -13.78
C LEU A 108 -2.28 3.11 -14.09
N GLY A 109 -1.33 4.01 -14.32
CA GLY A 109 -1.62 5.38 -14.73
C GLY A 109 -2.24 5.49 -16.12
N SER A 110 -1.82 4.67 -17.09
CA SER A 110 -2.37 4.70 -18.45
C SER A 110 -3.79 4.16 -18.51
N GLU A 111 -4.13 3.19 -17.66
CA GLU A 111 -5.47 2.57 -17.60
C GLU A 111 -6.47 3.37 -16.76
N ARG A 112 -6.04 4.47 -16.12
CA ARG A 112 -6.87 5.22 -15.17
C ARG A 112 -8.18 5.70 -15.80
N SER A 113 -8.14 6.27 -17.00
CA SER A 113 -9.36 6.79 -17.64
C SER A 113 -10.33 5.66 -17.98
N ALA A 114 -9.86 4.60 -18.64
CA ALA A 114 -10.69 3.44 -18.97
C ALA A 114 -11.27 2.76 -17.71
N THR A 115 -10.52 2.75 -16.61
CA THR A 115 -11.00 2.22 -15.31
C THR A 115 -12.14 3.08 -14.75
N LEU A 116 -12.03 4.40 -14.82
CA LEU A 116 -13.10 5.30 -14.36
C LEU A 116 -14.35 5.20 -15.23
N ASP A 117 -14.18 5.12 -16.55
CA ASP A 117 -15.30 4.93 -17.48
C ASP A 117 -16.06 3.63 -17.16
N LEU A 118 -15.33 2.56 -16.83
CA LEU A 118 -15.95 1.29 -16.43
C LEU A 118 -16.68 1.40 -15.09
N ILE A 119 -16.08 2.04 -14.08
CA ILE A 119 -16.69 2.27 -12.76
C ILE A 119 -18.01 3.03 -12.92
N GLU A 120 -18.01 4.10 -13.72
CA GLU A 120 -19.20 4.89 -14.02
C GLU A 120 -20.26 4.06 -14.78
N ALA A 121 -19.85 3.31 -15.80
CA ALA A 121 -20.75 2.49 -16.61
C ALA A 121 -21.49 1.40 -15.80
N VAL A 122 -20.87 0.88 -14.74
CA VAL A 122 -21.51 -0.12 -13.86
C VAL A 122 -22.23 0.49 -12.66
N GLY A 123 -22.28 1.83 -12.55
CA GLY A 123 -22.94 2.54 -11.47
C GLY A 123 -22.31 2.29 -10.10
N MET A 124 -21.00 2.00 -10.07
CA MET A 124 -20.28 1.87 -8.82
C MET A 124 -20.03 3.29 -8.25
N PRO A 125 -20.50 3.57 -7.02
CA PRO A 125 -20.47 4.91 -6.44
C PRO A 125 -19.06 5.39 -6.07
#